data_AF-A0AAV5MPG1-F1
#
_entry.id   AF-A0AAV5MPG1-F1
#
_cell.length_a   1.000
_cell.length_b   1.000
_cell.length_c   1.000
_cell.angle_alpha   90.00
_cell.angle_beta   90.00
_cell.angle_gamma   90.00
#
_symmetry.space_group_name_H-M   'P 1'
#
loop_
_entity.id
_entity.type
_entity.pdbx_description
1 polymer ?
#
loop_
_entity_poly.entity_id
_entity_poly.type
_entity_poly.pdbx_seq_one_letter_code
_entity_poly.pdbx_strand_id
1 'polypeptide(L)'
;MAFPFRKLKLDTLPDLKYIWSQGSASDLLAQNVESLKVLGCDNSISLSESTPSFQNLTTLLVERCQGLRNLFSFATAQSLVQLQRITVENCHSLIEIVGGEGDGLYLEDVIVFSKLKVLKLKCLTRLASFCSANFTFKFPLLEEVMVAHQCANFETFCHGVVRTPSLQRIQLTQEDDVGRPAVELNDTINQFYKEKVGFSGLQYLKLSDFISSVGGNMEQESSRDLGFQTALCP
;
A
#
# COMPACT_ATOMS: atom_id res chain seq x y z
N MET A 1 -12.05 -32.68 7.16
CA MET A 1 -11.07 -32.44 8.24
C MET A 1 -10.89 -30.94 8.33
N ALA A 2 -11.06 -30.35 9.52
CA ALA A 2 -10.78 -28.93 9.73
C ALA A 2 -9.26 -28.74 9.88
N PHE A 3 -8.66 -27.88 9.07
CA PHE A 3 -7.26 -27.52 9.24
C PHE A 3 -7.14 -26.56 10.45
N PRO A 4 -6.41 -26.91 11.52
CA PRO A 4 -6.43 -26.14 12.76
C PRO A 4 -5.61 -24.83 12.70
N PHE A 5 -4.92 -24.58 11.59
CA PHE A 5 -3.92 -23.52 11.50
C PHE A 5 -4.56 -22.20 11.05
N ARG A 6 -4.64 -21.24 11.98
CA ARG A 6 -5.09 -19.86 11.72
C ARG A 6 -3.97 -18.92 11.25
N LYS A 7 -2.71 -19.33 11.43
CA LYS A 7 -1.53 -18.53 11.07
C LYS A 7 -0.67 -19.33 10.10
N LEU A 8 -0.40 -18.77 8.94
CA LEU A 8 0.43 -19.37 7.90
C LEU A 8 1.62 -18.45 7.62
N LYS A 9 2.83 -19.03 7.63
CA LYS A 9 4.06 -18.37 7.23
C LYS A 9 4.64 -19.12 6.04
N LEU A 10 4.86 -18.40 4.94
CA LEU A 10 5.55 -18.86 3.75
C LEU A 10 6.88 -18.13 3.69
N ASP A 11 7.97 -18.88 3.57
CA ASP A 11 9.32 -18.33 3.71
C ASP A 11 10.21 -18.97 2.66
N THR A 12 10.79 -18.14 1.79
CA THR A 12 11.80 -18.52 0.80
C THR A 12 11.39 -19.76 -0.02
N LEU A 13 10.20 -19.71 -0.63
CA LEU A 13 9.67 -20.79 -1.48
C LEU A 13 9.96 -20.48 -2.96
N PRO A 14 11.06 -21.01 -3.55
CA PRO A 14 11.56 -20.60 -4.86
C PRO A 14 10.66 -21.00 -6.02
N ASP A 15 9.81 -22.01 -5.84
CA ASP A 15 8.89 -22.51 -6.88
C ASP A 15 7.45 -22.01 -6.71
N LEU A 16 7.20 -21.14 -5.72
CA LEU A 16 5.85 -20.66 -5.41
C LEU A 16 5.36 -19.68 -6.47
N LYS A 17 4.53 -20.15 -7.41
CA LYS A 17 3.89 -19.28 -8.43
C LYS A 17 2.61 -18.61 -7.94
N TYR A 18 1.87 -19.30 -7.09
CA TYR A 18 0.63 -18.80 -6.48
C TYR A 18 0.65 -19.13 -5.01
N ILE A 19 0.16 -18.21 -4.17
CA ILE A 19 0.04 -18.51 -2.74
C ILE A 19 -1.04 -19.57 -2.52
N TRP A 20 -2.12 -19.52 -3.31
CA TRP A 20 -3.13 -20.57 -3.40
C TRP A 20 -3.35 -20.99 -4.85
N SER A 21 -3.34 -22.30 -5.08
CA SER A 21 -3.77 -22.95 -6.33
C SER A 21 -5.02 -23.77 -6.07
N GLN A 22 -5.89 -23.89 -7.08
CA GLN A 22 -7.17 -24.61 -6.99
C GLN A 22 -6.99 -26.04 -6.44
N GLY A 23 -7.85 -26.43 -5.49
CA GLY A 23 -7.86 -27.77 -4.91
C GLY A 23 -8.52 -27.79 -3.53
N SER A 24 -9.26 -28.85 -3.23
CA SER A 24 -10.08 -28.95 -2.01
C SER A 24 -9.31 -28.74 -0.70
N ALA A 25 -8.03 -29.12 -0.66
CA ALA A 25 -7.17 -28.86 0.51
C ALA A 25 -6.75 -27.38 0.62
N SER A 26 -6.42 -26.73 -0.49
CA SER A 26 -6.03 -25.32 -0.56
C SER A 26 -7.20 -24.39 -0.20
N ASP A 27 -8.40 -24.71 -0.67
CA ASP A 27 -9.61 -23.91 -0.42
C ASP A 27 -10.02 -23.96 1.05
N LEU A 28 -9.93 -25.15 1.66
CA LEU A 28 -10.19 -25.33 3.10
C LEU A 28 -9.11 -24.66 3.97
N LEU A 29 -7.87 -24.55 3.49
CA LEU A 29 -6.82 -23.78 4.16
C LEU A 29 -7.08 -22.28 4.06
N ALA A 30 -7.42 -21.76 2.86
CA ALA A 30 -7.74 -20.35 2.66
C ALA A 30 -8.89 -19.86 3.56
N GLN A 31 -9.88 -20.73 3.80
CA GLN A 31 -11.01 -20.42 4.67
C GLN A 31 -10.65 -20.41 6.17
N ASN A 32 -9.55 -21.02 6.61
CA ASN A 32 -9.20 -21.07 8.04
C ASN A 32 -8.09 -20.09 8.46
N VAL A 33 -7.30 -19.62 7.49
CA VAL A 33 -6.18 -18.72 7.77
C VAL A 33 -6.68 -17.31 8.09
N GLU A 34 -6.30 -16.81 9.26
CA GLU A 34 -6.55 -15.45 9.74
C GLU A 34 -5.34 -14.55 9.58
N SER A 35 -4.12 -15.11 9.61
CA SER A 35 -2.88 -14.37 9.45
C SER A 35 -1.97 -15.05 8.45
N LEU A 36 -1.59 -14.32 7.42
CA LEU A 36 -0.64 -14.76 6.39
C LEU A 36 0.62 -13.90 6.44
N LYS A 37 1.78 -14.56 6.47
CA LYS A 37 3.10 -13.94 6.26
C LYS A 37 3.77 -14.56 5.05
N VAL A 38 4.24 -13.76 4.12
CA VAL A 38 4.98 -14.21 2.93
C VAL A 38 6.32 -13.48 2.88
N LEU A 39 7.41 -14.22 3.00
CA LEU A 39 8.76 -13.67 3.13
C LEU A 39 9.67 -14.25 2.04
N GLY A 40 10.34 -13.40 1.26
CA GLY A 40 11.40 -13.85 0.35
C GLY A 40 10.94 -14.80 -0.76
N CYS A 41 9.67 -14.71 -1.16
CA CYS A 41 9.14 -15.53 -2.25
C CYS A 41 9.23 -14.71 -3.55
N ASP A 42 10.22 -15.03 -4.40
CA ASP A 42 10.69 -14.16 -5.48
C ASP A 42 10.11 -14.47 -6.88
N ASN A 43 9.19 -15.42 -7.00
CA ASN A 43 8.46 -15.64 -8.24
C ASN A 43 7.34 -14.61 -8.43
N SER A 44 6.76 -14.59 -9.63
CA SER A 44 5.55 -13.81 -9.98
C SER A 44 4.34 -14.30 -9.18
N ILE A 45 4.34 -14.03 -7.89
CA ILE A 45 3.31 -14.49 -6.98
C ILE A 45 2.06 -13.66 -7.23
N SER A 46 0.98 -14.32 -7.67
CA SER A 46 -0.36 -13.83 -7.38
C SER A 46 -0.86 -14.54 -6.14
N LEU A 47 -1.65 -13.87 -5.29
CA LEU A 47 -2.32 -14.54 -4.17
C LEU A 47 -3.18 -15.72 -4.64
N SER A 48 -3.70 -15.67 -5.88
CA SER A 48 -4.40 -16.81 -6.50
C SER A 48 -4.53 -16.71 -8.02
N GLU A 49 -4.78 -17.86 -8.64
CA GLU A 49 -5.12 -18.08 -10.06
C GLU A 49 -6.65 -18.03 -10.30
N SER A 50 -7.47 -18.19 -9.25
CA SER A 50 -8.95 -18.08 -9.26
C SER A 50 -9.47 -17.68 -7.87
N THR A 51 -10.65 -17.07 -7.72
CA THR A 51 -11.10 -16.41 -6.48
C THR A 51 -11.13 -17.32 -5.24
N PRO A 52 -10.11 -17.35 -4.35
CA PRO A 52 -10.24 -18.03 -3.08
C PRO A 52 -11.00 -17.11 -2.15
N SER A 53 -11.88 -17.69 -1.37
CA SER A 53 -12.49 -16.97 -0.26
C SER A 53 -11.48 -16.88 0.88
N PHE A 54 -10.67 -15.82 0.89
CA PHE A 54 -9.93 -15.35 2.08
C PHE A 54 -10.87 -14.74 3.12
N GLN A 55 -12.01 -15.39 3.34
CA GLN A 55 -13.12 -14.87 4.11
C GLN A 55 -12.79 -14.69 5.58
N ASN A 56 -11.71 -15.30 6.09
CA ASN A 56 -11.29 -15.17 7.48
C ASN A 56 -9.94 -14.45 7.63
N LEU A 57 -9.28 -14.05 6.52
CA LEU A 57 -7.99 -13.39 6.60
C LEU A 57 -8.15 -12.00 7.21
N THR A 58 -7.47 -11.77 8.34
CA THR A 58 -7.49 -10.50 9.08
C THR A 58 -6.17 -9.75 8.99
N THR A 59 -5.05 -10.45 8.82
CA THR A 59 -3.72 -9.84 8.80
C THR A 59 -2.88 -10.40 7.66
N LEU A 60 -2.31 -9.52 6.85
CA LEU A 60 -1.38 -9.85 5.79
C LEU A 60 -0.06 -9.10 5.96
N LEU A 61 1.05 -9.83 5.96
CA LEU A 61 2.40 -9.30 5.86
C LEU A 61 3.10 -9.91 4.65
N VAL A 62 3.65 -9.06 3.78
CA VAL A 62 4.47 -9.47 2.65
C VAL A 62 5.79 -8.72 2.69
N GLU A 63 6.91 -9.43 2.65
CA GLU A 63 8.23 -8.84 2.82
C GLU A 63 9.27 -9.48 1.90
N ARG A 64 10.13 -8.67 1.27
CA ARG A 64 11.25 -9.13 0.44
C ARG A 64 10.84 -10.03 -0.75
N CYS A 65 9.64 -9.88 -1.31
CA CYS A 65 9.22 -10.65 -2.48
C CYS A 65 9.53 -9.90 -3.79
N GLN A 66 10.64 -10.25 -4.45
CA GLN A 66 11.18 -9.48 -5.59
C GLN A 66 10.56 -9.81 -6.94
N GLY A 67 9.78 -10.88 -7.07
CA GLY A 67 8.99 -11.18 -8.29
C GLY A 67 7.56 -10.66 -8.25
N LEU A 68 7.11 -10.18 -7.09
CA LEU A 68 5.73 -9.74 -6.89
C LEU A 68 5.47 -8.44 -7.65
N ARG A 69 4.58 -8.49 -8.66
CA ARG A 69 4.18 -7.30 -9.45
C ARG A 69 2.92 -6.62 -8.91
N ASN A 70 1.90 -7.40 -8.59
CA ASN A 70 0.65 -6.94 -7.99
C ASN A 70 0.35 -7.81 -6.77
N LEU A 71 -0.17 -7.24 -5.68
CA LEU A 71 -0.49 -8.04 -4.50
C LEU A 71 -1.81 -8.80 -4.67
N PHE A 72 -2.86 -8.13 -5.15
CA PHE A 72 -4.20 -8.69 -5.35
C PHE A 72 -4.65 -8.53 -6.80
N SER A 73 -5.44 -9.47 -7.30
CA SER A 73 -6.37 -9.20 -8.40
C SER A 73 -7.62 -8.48 -7.89
N PHE A 74 -8.42 -7.88 -8.78
CA PHE A 74 -9.72 -7.30 -8.43
C PHE A 74 -10.61 -8.29 -7.66
N ALA A 75 -10.76 -9.51 -8.18
CA ALA A 75 -11.59 -10.55 -7.58
C ALA A 75 -11.08 -10.95 -6.17
N THR A 76 -9.76 -11.00 -5.98
CA THR A 76 -9.17 -11.29 -4.66
C THR A 76 -9.43 -10.15 -3.69
N ALA A 77 -9.29 -8.89 -4.14
CA ALA A 77 -9.57 -7.73 -3.30
C ALA A 77 -11.03 -7.71 -2.80
N GLN A 78 -11.98 -8.15 -3.62
CA GLN A 78 -13.39 -8.25 -3.24
C GLN A 78 -13.66 -9.31 -2.15
N SER A 79 -12.84 -10.35 -2.02
CA SER A 79 -13.07 -11.42 -1.03
C SER A 79 -12.50 -11.10 0.36
N LEU A 80 -11.66 -10.06 0.48
CA LEU A 80 -10.90 -9.70 1.69
C LEU A 80 -11.70 -8.85 2.70
N VAL A 81 -12.97 -9.20 2.91
CA VAL A 81 -13.91 -8.41 3.74
C VAL A 81 -13.59 -8.40 5.23
N GLN A 82 -12.80 -9.37 5.72
CA GLN A 82 -12.36 -9.44 7.12
C GLN A 82 -10.98 -8.83 7.37
N LEU A 83 -10.29 -8.40 6.32
CA LEU A 83 -8.91 -7.96 6.42
C LEU A 83 -8.84 -6.67 7.22
N GLN A 84 -8.01 -6.65 8.27
CA GLN A 84 -7.84 -5.54 9.21
C GLN A 84 -6.51 -4.84 9.05
N ARG A 85 -5.47 -5.56 8.62
CA ARG A 85 -4.12 -5.02 8.47
C ARG A 85 -3.43 -5.57 7.23
N ILE A 86 -2.86 -4.67 6.43
CA ILE A 86 -1.94 -4.97 5.35
C ILE A 86 -0.60 -4.32 5.68
N THR A 87 0.49 -5.07 5.52
CA THR A 87 1.86 -4.57 5.61
C THR A 87 2.67 -5.16 4.47
N VAL A 88 3.27 -4.30 3.65
CA VAL A 88 4.10 -4.70 2.50
C VAL A 88 5.43 -3.97 2.57
N GLU A 89 6.53 -4.72 2.64
CA GLU A 89 7.86 -4.17 2.86
C GLU A 89 8.91 -4.74 1.89
N ASN A 90 9.83 -3.90 1.40
CA ASN A 90 11.00 -4.33 0.62
C ASN A 90 10.68 -5.17 -0.64
N CYS A 91 9.53 -4.95 -1.28
CA CYS A 91 9.12 -5.64 -2.51
C CYS A 91 9.35 -4.72 -3.71
N HIS A 92 10.56 -4.73 -4.28
CA HIS A 92 11.00 -3.70 -5.22
C HIS A 92 10.39 -3.83 -6.62
N SER A 93 9.83 -4.99 -6.99
CA SER A 93 9.13 -5.17 -8.28
C SER A 93 7.64 -4.87 -8.24
N LEU A 94 7.09 -4.58 -7.05
CA LEU A 94 5.68 -4.31 -6.87
C LEU A 94 5.33 -2.98 -7.54
N ILE A 95 4.42 -3.03 -8.51
CA ILE A 95 3.95 -1.85 -9.26
C ILE A 95 2.61 -1.35 -8.73
N GLU A 96 1.73 -2.25 -8.27
CA GLU A 96 0.40 -1.92 -7.75
C GLU A 96 0.02 -2.83 -6.58
N ILE A 97 -0.88 -2.37 -5.71
CA ILE A 97 -1.44 -3.22 -4.66
C ILE A 97 -2.55 -4.10 -5.23
N VAL A 98 -3.51 -3.51 -5.93
CA VAL A 98 -4.57 -4.21 -6.66
C VAL A 98 -4.30 -4.03 -8.15
N GLY A 99 -3.99 -5.14 -8.82
CA GLY A 99 -3.73 -5.14 -10.26
C GLY A 99 -4.96 -4.72 -11.05
N GLY A 100 -4.79 -3.74 -11.92
CA GLY A 100 -5.79 -3.33 -12.90
C GLY A 100 -5.83 -4.29 -14.08
N GLU A 101 -6.68 -5.32 -14.03
CA GLU A 101 -7.03 -6.06 -15.24
C GLU A 101 -7.98 -5.18 -16.07
N GLY A 102 -7.47 -4.69 -17.21
CA GLY A 102 -8.22 -3.93 -18.19
C GLY A 102 -9.28 -4.77 -18.90
N ASP A 103 -10.34 -4.06 -19.30
CA ASP A 103 -11.26 -4.37 -20.40
C ASP A 103 -12.64 -4.96 -20.03
N GLY A 104 -13.04 -4.94 -18.76
CA GLY A 104 -14.39 -5.33 -18.31
C GLY A 104 -15.30 -4.13 -18.00
N LEU A 105 -16.19 -3.79 -18.92
CA LEU A 105 -17.26 -2.79 -18.75
C LEU A 105 -18.27 -3.21 -17.68
N TYR A 106 -18.04 -2.89 -16.40
CA TYR A 106 -19.08 -2.98 -15.37
C TYR A 106 -19.25 -1.63 -14.69
N LEU A 107 -20.48 -1.11 -14.75
CA LEU A 107 -20.86 0.23 -14.31
C LEU A 107 -20.73 0.45 -12.78
N GLU A 108 -20.28 -0.55 -12.02
CA GLU A 108 -20.22 -0.54 -10.55
C GLU A 108 -19.03 -1.32 -9.97
N ASP A 109 -17.81 -1.16 -10.51
CA ASP A 109 -16.61 -1.79 -9.95
C ASP A 109 -16.23 -1.17 -8.59
N VAL A 110 -16.88 -1.69 -7.54
CA VAL A 110 -16.68 -1.29 -6.15
C VAL A 110 -15.92 -2.38 -5.40
N ILE A 111 -14.81 -2.00 -4.77
CA ILE A 111 -14.10 -2.83 -3.79
C ILE A 111 -14.32 -2.25 -2.40
N VAL A 112 -14.78 -3.09 -1.48
CA VAL A 112 -15.05 -2.71 -0.09
C VAL A 112 -14.15 -3.49 0.85
N PHE A 113 -13.18 -2.79 1.44
CA PHE A 113 -12.37 -3.32 2.53
C PHE A 113 -13.05 -3.00 3.87
N SER A 114 -14.11 -3.77 4.18
CA SER A 114 -15.05 -3.46 5.27
C SER A 114 -14.42 -3.35 6.66
N LYS A 115 -13.30 -4.05 6.91
CA LYS A 115 -12.65 -4.08 8.23
C LYS A 115 -11.22 -3.55 8.24
N LEU A 116 -10.70 -3.07 7.11
CA LEU A 116 -9.31 -2.66 7.04
C LEU A 116 -9.11 -1.41 7.87
N LYS A 117 -8.20 -1.49 8.85
CA LYS A 117 -7.84 -0.41 9.77
C LYS A 117 -6.49 0.21 9.46
N VAL A 118 -5.54 -0.62 9.02
CA VAL A 118 -4.16 -0.18 8.83
C VAL A 118 -3.58 -0.70 7.52
N LEU A 119 -3.04 0.23 6.73
CA LEU A 119 -2.27 -0.04 5.52
C LEU A 119 -0.84 0.50 5.68
N LYS A 120 0.16 -0.38 5.63
CA LYS A 120 1.58 -0.01 5.68
C LYS A 120 2.31 -0.45 4.42
N LEU A 121 2.96 0.51 3.77
CA LEU A 121 3.69 0.34 2.53
C LEU A 121 5.10 0.92 2.72
N LYS A 122 6.12 0.07 2.65
CA LYS A 122 7.49 0.50 2.95
C LYS A 122 8.53 -0.05 1.99
N CYS A 123 9.47 0.78 1.56
CA CYS A 123 10.56 0.37 0.68
C CYS A 123 10.06 -0.29 -0.62
N LEU A 124 9.14 0.38 -1.32
CA LEU A 124 8.51 -0.12 -2.55
C LEU A 124 8.89 0.76 -3.73
N THR A 125 10.11 0.54 -4.24
CA THR A 125 10.75 1.45 -5.20
C THR A 125 10.01 1.61 -6.53
N ARG A 126 9.25 0.61 -6.96
CA ARG A 126 8.48 0.65 -8.22
C ARG A 126 6.98 0.82 -8.05
N LEU A 127 6.49 0.96 -6.81
CA LEU A 127 5.07 1.09 -6.56
C LEU A 127 4.60 2.43 -7.13
N ALA A 128 3.72 2.36 -8.13
CA ALA A 128 3.19 3.52 -8.83
C ALA A 128 1.84 3.98 -8.28
N SER A 129 0.98 3.02 -7.92
CA SER A 129 -0.34 3.31 -7.35
C SER A 129 -0.88 2.19 -6.48
N PHE A 130 -1.96 2.44 -5.73
CA PHE A 130 -2.71 1.36 -5.09
C PHE A 130 -3.45 0.54 -6.15
N CYS A 131 -4.03 1.22 -7.14
CA CYS A 131 -4.65 0.62 -8.32
C CYS A 131 -4.73 1.66 -9.46
N SER A 132 -4.23 1.34 -10.66
CA SER A 132 -4.36 2.22 -11.84
C SER A 132 -5.75 2.21 -12.47
N ALA A 133 -6.54 1.16 -12.23
CA ALA A 133 -7.90 1.09 -12.75
C ALA A 133 -8.83 2.12 -12.07
N ASN A 134 -9.84 2.56 -12.80
CA ASN A 134 -10.83 3.53 -12.33
C ASN A 134 -11.94 2.86 -11.48
N PHE A 135 -11.54 2.23 -10.38
CA PHE A 135 -12.46 1.56 -9.45
C PHE A 135 -12.88 2.48 -8.31
N THR A 136 -14.02 2.16 -7.70
CA THR A 136 -14.43 2.78 -6.43
C THR A 136 -13.96 1.93 -5.26
N PHE A 137 -13.10 2.50 -4.41
CA PHE A 137 -12.69 1.87 -3.16
C PHE A 137 -13.42 2.47 -1.97
N LYS A 138 -13.94 1.60 -1.09
CA LYS A 138 -14.55 1.99 0.18
C LYS A 138 -13.78 1.36 1.34
N PHE A 139 -13.34 2.20 2.26
CA PHE A 139 -12.58 1.85 3.46
C PHE A 139 -13.27 2.43 4.70
N PRO A 140 -14.41 1.86 5.14
CA PRO A 140 -15.23 2.44 6.20
C PRO A 140 -14.51 2.55 7.55
N LEU A 141 -13.52 1.69 7.83
CA LEU A 141 -12.82 1.60 9.12
C LEU A 141 -11.31 1.89 9.02
N LEU A 142 -10.81 2.39 7.90
CA LEU A 142 -9.37 2.65 7.74
C LEU A 142 -8.99 3.85 8.61
N GLU A 143 -8.15 3.60 9.60
CA GLU A 143 -7.71 4.57 10.61
C GLU A 143 -6.32 5.15 10.25
N GLU A 144 -5.43 4.32 9.68
CA GLU A 144 -4.04 4.67 9.40
C GLU A 144 -3.56 4.20 8.02
N VAL A 145 -2.94 5.12 7.28
CA VAL A 145 -2.14 4.83 6.08
C VAL A 145 -0.71 5.31 6.30
N MET A 146 0.25 4.41 6.15
CA MET A 146 1.67 4.72 6.25
C MET A 146 2.36 4.32 4.94
N VAL A 147 2.95 5.29 4.26
CA VAL A 147 3.82 5.09 3.10
C VAL A 147 5.19 5.67 3.43
N ALA A 148 6.15 4.83 3.75
CA ALA A 148 7.42 5.27 4.32
C ALA A 148 8.62 4.63 3.62
N HIS A 149 9.72 5.37 3.48
CA HIS A 149 10.99 4.91 2.90
C HIS A 149 10.88 4.44 1.43
N GLN A 150 11.68 5.04 0.54
CA GLN A 150 11.87 4.58 -0.85
C GLN A 150 10.60 4.18 -1.64
N CYS A 151 9.50 4.93 -1.49
CA CYS A 151 8.27 4.78 -2.29
C CYS A 151 8.09 5.96 -3.27
N ALA A 152 9.19 6.43 -3.88
CA ALA A 152 9.22 7.71 -4.61
C ALA A 152 8.29 7.77 -5.84
N ASN A 153 7.91 6.62 -6.40
CA ASN A 153 7.07 6.52 -7.58
C ASN A 153 5.56 6.46 -7.28
N PHE A 154 5.16 6.49 -6.00
CA PHE A 154 3.76 6.33 -5.59
C PHE A 154 2.93 7.61 -5.82
N GLU A 155 2.74 7.98 -7.08
CA GLU A 155 2.20 9.27 -7.49
C GLU A 155 0.71 9.45 -7.15
N THR A 156 -0.06 8.36 -7.16
CA THR A 156 -1.51 8.38 -6.92
C THR A 156 -1.97 7.17 -6.12
N PHE A 157 -3.03 7.31 -5.31
CA PHE A 157 -3.64 6.14 -4.69
C PHE A 157 -4.42 5.36 -5.74
N CYS A 158 -5.43 5.96 -6.35
CA CYS A 158 -6.09 5.41 -7.53
C CYS A 158 -6.70 6.51 -8.40
N HIS A 159 -6.99 6.18 -9.66
CA HIS A 159 -7.66 7.10 -10.58
C HIS A 159 -9.18 7.20 -10.36
N GLY A 160 -9.77 6.23 -9.66
CA GLY A 160 -11.18 6.26 -9.29
C GLY A 160 -11.47 6.90 -7.94
N VAL A 161 -12.61 6.54 -7.36
CA VAL A 161 -13.13 7.19 -6.15
C VAL A 161 -12.68 6.45 -4.89
N VAL A 162 -12.09 7.16 -3.93
CA VAL A 162 -11.68 6.59 -2.63
C VAL A 162 -12.53 7.17 -1.51
N ARG A 163 -13.22 6.32 -0.75
CA ARG A 163 -14.01 6.74 0.42
C ARG A 163 -13.38 6.21 1.72
N THR A 164 -12.96 7.12 2.59
CA THR A 164 -12.20 6.81 3.82
C THR A 164 -12.74 7.60 5.03
N PRO A 165 -14.01 7.41 5.43
CA PRO A 165 -14.68 8.27 6.42
C PRO A 165 -14.07 8.22 7.84
N SER A 166 -13.29 7.18 8.15
CA SER A 166 -12.68 7.00 9.48
C SER A 166 -11.17 7.27 9.50
N LEU A 167 -10.61 7.81 8.41
CA LEU A 167 -9.17 8.00 8.28
C LEU A 167 -8.69 9.14 9.17
N GLN A 168 -7.80 8.81 10.10
CA GLN A 168 -7.29 9.75 11.09
C GLN A 168 -5.87 10.19 10.76
N ARG A 169 -5.06 9.26 10.24
CA ARG A 169 -3.62 9.47 10.07
C ARG A 169 -3.11 9.01 8.72
N ILE A 170 -2.45 9.93 8.01
CA ILE A 170 -1.63 9.64 6.83
C ILE A 170 -0.18 10.01 7.14
N GLN A 171 0.74 9.06 7.02
CA GLN A 171 2.18 9.26 7.22
C GLN A 171 2.93 8.99 5.91
N LEU A 172 3.58 10.02 5.36
CA LEU A 172 4.30 9.95 4.07
C LEU A 172 5.81 10.26 4.18
N THR A 173 6.29 10.65 5.36
CA THR A 173 7.71 10.97 5.61
C THR A 173 8.28 10.22 6.82
N GLN A 174 9.60 10.29 7.00
CA GLN A 174 10.30 9.71 8.15
C GLN A 174 10.09 10.48 9.46
N GLU A 175 9.67 11.75 9.41
CA GLU A 175 9.64 12.66 10.58
C GLU A 175 8.23 13.09 11.00
N ASP A 176 7.18 12.58 10.35
CA ASP A 176 5.80 12.85 10.75
C ASP A 176 5.41 11.98 11.97
N ASP A 177 5.87 12.31 13.18
CA ASP A 177 5.41 11.66 14.41
C ASP A 177 3.93 11.98 14.73
N VAL A 178 3.40 13.05 14.11
CA VAL A 178 2.02 13.52 14.28
C VAL A 178 1.08 13.05 13.15
N GLY A 179 1.62 12.70 11.98
CA GLY A 179 0.82 12.42 10.78
C GLY A 179 0.00 13.62 10.30
N ARG A 180 -0.40 13.62 9.02
CA ARG A 180 -1.28 14.66 8.50
C ARG A 180 -2.74 14.31 8.79
N PRO A 181 -3.58 15.26 9.27
CA PRO A 181 -5.01 15.05 9.32
C PRO A 181 -5.52 14.81 7.89
N ALA A 182 -6.24 13.71 7.69
CA ALA A 182 -6.77 13.36 6.37
C ALA A 182 -7.97 14.26 6.05
N VAL A 183 -7.91 14.97 4.92
CA VAL A 183 -9.10 15.61 4.31
C VAL A 183 -9.66 14.67 3.24
N GLU A 184 -8.82 14.28 2.27
CA GLU A 184 -9.07 13.16 1.34
C GLU A 184 -7.77 12.39 1.07
N LEU A 185 -7.81 11.06 1.13
CA LEU A 185 -6.62 10.19 0.99
C LEU A 185 -5.91 10.37 -0.35
N ASN A 186 -6.67 10.33 -1.46
CA ASN A 186 -6.10 10.40 -2.81
C ASN A 186 -5.43 11.76 -3.04
N ASP A 187 -6.11 12.85 -2.67
CA ASP A 187 -5.60 14.21 -2.82
C ASP A 187 -4.34 14.45 -1.98
N THR A 188 -4.31 13.93 -0.74
CA THR A 188 -3.14 14.05 0.14
C THR A 188 -1.91 13.38 -0.45
N ILE A 189 -2.05 12.17 -1.00
CA ILE A 189 -0.96 11.44 -1.67
C ILE A 189 -0.54 12.18 -2.94
N ASN A 190 -1.51 12.53 -3.79
CA ASN A 190 -1.27 13.24 -5.05
C ASN A 190 -0.50 14.55 -4.82
N GLN A 191 -0.90 15.34 -3.84
CA GLN A 191 -0.23 16.60 -3.51
C GLN A 191 1.21 16.37 -3.05
N PHE A 192 1.42 15.43 -2.13
CA PHE A 192 2.74 15.15 -1.57
C PHE A 192 3.76 14.72 -2.64
N TYR A 193 3.38 13.80 -3.52
CA TYR A 193 4.29 13.33 -4.57
C TYR A 193 4.46 14.33 -5.71
N LYS A 194 3.45 15.14 -6.04
CA LYS A 194 3.61 16.28 -6.96
C LYS A 194 4.61 17.30 -6.43
N GLU A 195 4.53 17.65 -5.15
CA GLU A 195 5.49 18.56 -4.51
C GLU A 195 6.91 17.98 -4.57
N LYS A 196 7.10 16.71 -4.21
CA LYS A 196 8.42 16.04 -4.30
C LYS A 196 9.02 16.05 -5.70
N VAL A 197 8.22 15.78 -6.74
CA VAL A 197 8.67 15.85 -8.13
C VAL A 197 9.06 17.28 -8.50
N GLY A 198 8.29 18.28 -8.07
CA GLY A 198 8.61 19.70 -8.28
C GLY A 198 9.98 20.13 -7.73
N PHE A 199 10.44 19.52 -6.63
CA PHE A 199 11.75 19.80 -6.05
C PHE A 199 12.88 18.90 -6.59
N SER A 200 12.57 17.85 -7.36
CA SER A 200 13.56 16.85 -7.85
C SER A 200 14.61 17.40 -8.81
N GLY A 201 14.38 18.59 -9.38
CA GLY A 201 15.32 19.31 -10.26
C GLY A 201 16.14 20.40 -9.57
N LEU A 202 15.94 20.65 -8.28
CA LEU A 202 16.64 21.72 -7.56
C LEU A 202 17.94 21.18 -6.96
N GLN A 203 19.07 21.55 -7.58
CA GLN A 203 20.39 21.31 -6.98
C GLN A 203 20.67 22.21 -5.77
N TYR A 204 19.94 23.33 -5.65
CA TYR A 204 20.06 24.26 -4.54
C TYR A 204 18.71 24.94 -4.30
N LEU A 205 18.27 24.97 -3.05
CA LEU A 205 17.07 25.68 -2.61
C LEU A 205 17.50 26.91 -1.82
N LYS A 206 17.31 28.09 -2.41
CA LYS A 206 17.62 29.35 -1.73
C LYS A 206 16.36 29.87 -1.03
N LEU A 207 16.34 29.79 0.30
CA LEU A 207 15.21 30.26 1.13
C LEU A 207 14.79 31.70 0.85
N SER A 208 15.72 32.57 0.43
CA SER A 208 15.40 33.96 0.04
C SER A 208 14.37 34.08 -1.08
N ASP A 209 14.25 33.06 -1.92
CA ASP A 209 13.37 33.09 -3.09
C ASP A 209 11.89 32.88 -2.70
N PHE A 210 11.64 32.42 -1.47
CA PHE A 210 10.31 32.25 -0.87
C PHE A 210 9.96 33.39 0.10
N ILE A 211 10.95 34.05 0.67
CA ILE A 211 10.75 35.15 1.63
C ILE A 211 10.16 36.39 0.95
N SER A 212 10.34 36.56 -0.37
CA SER A 212 9.77 37.69 -1.12
C SER A 212 8.26 37.57 -1.38
N SER A 213 7.65 36.38 -1.23
CA SER A 213 6.21 36.16 -1.46
C SER A 213 5.36 36.12 -0.18
N VAL A 214 5.99 35.99 1.00
CA VAL A 214 5.32 36.01 2.30
C VAL A 214 5.89 37.16 3.12
N GLY A 215 5.31 38.34 2.97
CA GLY A 215 5.63 39.53 3.77
C GLY A 215 5.14 39.42 5.21
N GLY A 216 5.70 38.48 5.98
CA GLY A 216 5.39 38.30 7.40
C GLY A 216 6.58 37.70 8.14
N ASN A 217 7.14 38.47 9.07
CA ASN A 217 8.24 38.08 9.95
C ASN A 217 7.94 36.75 10.66
N MET A 218 8.80 35.76 10.49
CA MET A 218 8.95 34.67 11.44
C MET A 218 10.29 34.83 12.15
N GLU A 219 10.20 35.00 13.47
CA GLU A 219 11.32 34.94 14.38
C GLU A 219 12.06 33.60 14.23
N GLN A 220 13.37 33.66 14.43
CA GLN A 220 14.33 32.58 14.24
C GLN A 220 13.92 31.31 15.01
N GLU A 221 13.47 30.28 14.31
CA GLU A 221 13.70 28.90 14.76
C GLU A 221 14.94 28.35 14.04
N SER A 222 15.95 28.13 14.87
CA SER A 222 17.26 27.55 14.57
C SER A 222 17.19 26.39 13.57
N SER A 223 18.02 26.51 12.53
CA SER A 223 18.39 25.47 11.57
C SER A 223 18.35 24.07 12.18
N ARG A 224 17.36 23.27 11.76
CA ARG A 224 17.49 21.82 11.75
C ARG A 224 17.74 21.44 10.30
N ASP A 225 18.88 20.81 10.06
CA ASP A 225 19.27 20.22 8.79
C ASP A 225 18.06 19.50 8.17
N LEU A 226 17.66 19.90 6.97
CA LEU A 226 16.91 19.04 6.04
C LEU A 226 17.88 17.98 5.52
N GLY A 227 18.40 17.17 6.45
CA GLY A 227 19.14 15.98 6.13
C GLY A 227 18.17 15.03 5.47
N PHE A 228 18.23 14.93 4.14
CA PHE A 228 17.74 13.76 3.42
C PHE A 228 18.60 12.55 3.82
N GLN A 229 18.54 12.13 5.08
CA GLN A 229 19.02 10.82 5.48
C GLN A 229 18.02 9.82 4.92
N THR A 230 18.31 9.36 3.71
CA THR A 230 17.82 8.10 3.21
C THR A 230 18.21 7.04 4.21
N ALA A 231 17.29 6.64 5.09
CA ALA A 231 17.41 5.36 5.74
C ALA A 231 17.41 4.34 4.60
N LEU A 232 18.60 3.83 4.29
CA LEU A 232 18.81 2.78 3.32
C LEU A 232 18.00 1.58 3.82
N CYS A 233 17.01 1.16 3.03
CA CYS A 233 16.36 -0.11 3.25
C CYS A 233 17.45 -1.20 3.17
N PRO A 234 17.53 -2.11 4.15
CA PRO A 234 18.56 -3.15 4.20
C PRO A 234 18.46 -4.14 3.03
#